data_AF-A0A6C0HSH3-F1
#
_entry.id   AF-A0A6C0HSH3-F1
#
_cell.length_a   1.000
_cell.length_b   1.000
_cell.length_c   1.000
_cell.angle_alpha   90.00
_cell.angle_beta   90.00
_cell.angle_gamma   90.00
#
_symmetry.space_group_name_H-M   'P 1'
#
loop_
_entity.id
_entity.type
_entity.pdbx_description
1 polymer ?
#
loop_
_entity_poly.entity_id
_entity_poly.type
_entity_poly.pdbx_seq_one_letter_code
_entity_poly.pdbx_strand_id
1 'polypeptide(L)'
;MCKETGCNKRPSFNYEGEKASYCKDHKKEGMIDVAHKLCLVLECNTRPNFNYEGEKASYCKDHKKEGMINVVSKTCIECNCNTQPNFNYEGQPSAYCTHHKKEGMINVVDKTCRECNTRPNFNYEGQSKAYCADHKKEGMINVVSKTCRECNTQPNFNYEGQPSAYCTHHKKEGMINVVSKTCLVLECNTRPTFNYEGEKASYCKDHKKEGMINVVDKMCKTHLCATRVQEKFDGYCLRCYIYTYPENPVSRNYKTKEFAVGDDVIQNFPDYIWIRDKTVNGCSKRRPDLLVDFYSHILIIEIDENMHDDYDCSCENKRIMEISQDLGHRPIVFIRFNPDKYKQNGKTITSCWGNNKKGICVIKKTKKQEWAERLNALKEQIMYWSVNIPDKTIETVQLFYDN
;
A
#
# COMPACT_ATOMS: atom_id res chain seq x y z
N MET A 1 42.93 -29.46 32.04
CA MET A 1 41.53 -29.43 31.53
C MET A 1 40.68 -28.64 32.49
N CYS A 2 39.45 -28.27 32.10
CA CYS A 2 38.48 -27.61 32.99
C CYS A 2 38.25 -28.44 34.27
N LYS A 3 38.12 -27.78 35.42
CA LYS A 3 37.87 -28.43 36.73
C LYS A 3 36.51 -29.10 36.83
N GLU A 4 35.54 -28.69 36.01
CA GLU A 4 34.21 -29.30 35.99
C GLU A 4 34.27 -30.75 35.50
N THR A 5 33.66 -31.66 36.27
CA THR A 5 33.69 -33.10 36.02
C THR A 5 33.13 -33.44 34.65
N GLY A 6 33.88 -34.20 33.85
CA GLY A 6 33.48 -34.57 32.48
C GLY A 6 33.69 -33.49 31.41
N CYS A 7 34.28 -32.33 31.75
CA CYS A 7 34.56 -31.28 30.77
C CYS A 7 35.97 -31.37 30.17
N ASN A 8 36.04 -31.67 28.86
CA ASN A 8 37.31 -31.74 28.12
C ASN A 8 37.76 -30.38 27.52
N LYS A 9 37.07 -29.27 27.83
CA LYS A 9 37.44 -27.94 27.31
C LYS A 9 38.68 -27.40 28.02
N ARG A 10 39.52 -26.66 27.30
CA ARG A 10 40.67 -25.94 27.89
C ARG A 10 40.15 -24.83 28.82
N PRO A 11 40.66 -24.72 30.05
CA PRO A 11 40.26 -23.67 30.97
C PRO A 11 40.86 -22.32 30.54
N SER A 12 40.08 -21.26 30.69
CA SER A 12 40.53 -19.87 30.45
C SER A 12 40.03 -18.90 31.51
N PHE A 13 39.10 -19.31 32.37
CA PHE A 13 38.46 -18.46 33.37
C PHE A 13 38.89 -18.82 34.78
N ASN A 14 39.11 -17.80 35.60
CA ASN A 14 39.18 -17.90 37.06
C ASN A 14 39.02 -16.51 37.71
N TYR A 15 39.14 -16.39 39.03
CA TYR A 15 39.22 -15.11 39.73
C TYR A 15 40.54 -14.39 39.42
N GLU A 16 40.54 -13.06 39.59
CA GLU A 16 41.70 -12.21 39.31
C GLU A 16 42.94 -12.67 40.10
N GLY A 17 44.09 -12.75 39.42
CA GLY A 17 45.34 -13.23 39.99
C GLY A 17 45.49 -14.76 40.04
N GLU A 18 44.44 -15.54 39.78
CA GLU A 18 44.50 -16.99 39.79
C GLU A 18 44.77 -17.62 38.42
N LYS A 19 45.30 -18.85 38.41
CA LYS A 19 45.49 -19.64 37.18
C LYS A 19 44.15 -20.15 36.64
N ALA A 20 43.97 -20.15 35.33
CA ALA A 20 42.74 -20.62 34.68
C ALA A 20 42.38 -22.05 35.10
N SER A 21 41.16 -22.24 35.63
CA SER A 21 40.65 -23.55 36.04
C SER A 21 39.28 -23.91 35.46
N TYR A 22 38.54 -22.93 34.94
CA TYR A 22 37.20 -23.12 34.37
C TYR A 22 37.17 -22.75 32.88
N CYS A 23 36.35 -23.42 32.09
CA CYS A 23 36.07 -23.01 30.70
C CYS A 23 34.96 -21.96 30.67
N LYS A 24 34.68 -21.38 29.49
CA LYS A 24 33.66 -20.33 29.33
C LYS A 24 32.27 -20.73 29.84
N ASP A 25 31.88 -21.99 29.63
CA ASP A 25 30.54 -22.48 29.99
C ASP A 25 30.45 -22.83 31.48
N HIS A 26 31.58 -23.03 32.15
CA HIS A 26 31.65 -23.36 33.57
C HIS A 26 32.26 -22.23 34.40
N LYS A 27 32.35 -21.02 33.85
CA LYS A 27 32.75 -19.85 34.62
C LYS A 27 31.67 -19.53 35.65
N LYS A 28 32.07 -19.22 36.87
CA LYS A 28 31.16 -18.74 37.92
C LYS A 28 31.05 -17.22 37.86
N GLU A 29 30.07 -16.69 38.57
CA GLU A 29 29.96 -15.24 38.77
C GLU A 29 31.23 -14.68 39.40
N GLY A 30 31.68 -13.52 38.90
CA GLY A 30 32.95 -12.89 39.28
C GLY A 30 34.21 -13.49 38.62
N MET A 31 34.13 -14.61 37.90
CA MET A 31 35.30 -15.14 37.17
C MET A 31 35.54 -14.39 35.85
N ILE A 32 36.80 -14.06 35.61
CA ILE A 32 37.30 -13.33 34.44
C ILE A 32 38.15 -14.25 33.56
N ASP A 33 38.38 -13.86 32.30
CA ASP A 33 39.32 -14.59 31.44
C ASP A 33 40.75 -14.22 31.88
N VAL A 34 41.44 -15.17 32.52
CA VAL A 34 42.81 -15.01 33.04
C VAL A 34 43.86 -15.61 32.09
N ALA A 35 43.42 -16.24 30.99
CA ALA A 35 44.32 -16.87 30.02
C ALA A 35 44.61 -15.97 28.82
N HIS A 36 43.73 -15.02 28.51
CA HIS A 36 43.87 -14.13 27.36
C HIS A 36 44.03 -12.67 27.78
N LYS A 37 44.66 -11.87 26.91
CA LYS A 37 44.74 -10.43 27.08
C LYS A 37 43.34 -9.81 27.06
N LEU A 38 43.06 -8.95 28.03
CA LEU A 38 41.81 -8.20 28.18
C LEU A 38 41.91 -6.79 27.57
N CYS A 39 40.77 -6.13 27.43
CA CYS A 39 40.68 -4.74 27.02
C CYS A 39 41.44 -3.83 28.00
N LEU A 40 42.10 -2.79 27.49
CA LEU A 40 42.90 -1.86 28.31
C LEU A 40 42.09 -0.96 29.25
N VAL A 41 40.77 -0.85 29.06
CA VAL A 41 39.91 -0.09 29.97
C VAL A 41 39.76 -0.84 31.28
N LEU A 42 39.98 -0.15 32.40
CA LEU A 42 39.85 -0.70 33.75
C LEU A 42 38.49 -1.37 33.94
N GLU A 43 38.48 -2.50 34.64
CA GLU A 43 37.30 -3.33 34.91
C GLU A 43 36.62 -3.95 33.67
N CYS A 44 37.23 -3.86 32.48
CA CYS A 44 36.70 -4.49 31.28
C CYS A 44 37.22 -5.92 31.06
N ASN A 45 36.36 -6.90 31.34
CA ASN A 45 36.67 -8.34 31.15
C ASN A 45 36.41 -8.86 29.73
N THR A 46 36.42 -7.98 28.72
CA THR A 46 36.16 -8.34 27.32
C THR A 46 37.47 -8.46 26.54
N ARG A 47 37.59 -9.50 25.70
CA ARG A 47 38.74 -9.65 24.80
C ARG A 47 38.79 -8.51 23.78
N PRO A 48 39.96 -7.88 23.58
CA PRO A 48 40.08 -6.79 22.63
C PRO A 48 40.13 -7.31 21.20
N ASN A 49 39.43 -6.62 20.30
CA ASN A 49 39.46 -6.86 18.86
C ASN A 49 39.86 -5.61 18.07
N PHE A 50 39.87 -4.44 18.72
CA PHE A 50 40.04 -3.15 18.07
C PHE A 50 41.37 -2.50 18.44
N ASN A 51 41.99 -1.87 17.45
CA ASN A 51 43.07 -0.90 17.61
C ASN A 51 43.24 -0.07 16.31
N TYR A 52 44.22 0.81 16.26
CA TYR A 52 44.64 1.47 15.01
C TYR A 52 45.30 0.48 14.05
N GLU A 53 45.34 0.82 12.76
CA GLU A 53 45.92 -0.01 11.71
C GLU A 53 47.40 -0.33 12.01
N GLY A 54 47.78 -1.61 11.83
CA GLY A 54 49.13 -2.11 12.15
C GLY A 54 49.36 -2.47 13.62
N GLU A 55 48.49 -2.04 14.54
CA GLU A 55 48.64 -2.26 15.98
C GLU A 55 47.96 -3.54 16.49
N LYS A 56 48.48 -4.11 17.58
CA LYS A 56 47.88 -5.29 18.23
C LYS A 56 46.60 -4.90 18.98
N ALA A 57 45.56 -5.73 18.89
CA ALA A 57 44.27 -5.50 19.55
C ALA A 57 44.42 -5.15 21.04
N SER A 58 43.82 -4.03 21.43
CA SER A 58 43.90 -3.51 22.81
C SER A 58 42.57 -3.01 23.37
N TYR A 59 41.57 -2.78 22.52
CA TYR A 59 40.24 -2.32 22.93
C TYR A 59 39.14 -3.29 22.49
N CYS A 60 38.10 -3.45 23.30
CA CYS A 60 36.89 -4.18 22.90
C CYS A 60 35.98 -3.30 22.02
N LYS A 61 34.85 -3.84 21.57
CA LYS A 61 33.89 -3.10 20.72
C LYS A 61 33.32 -1.86 21.42
N ASP A 62 33.03 -1.98 22.72
CA ASP A 62 32.40 -0.91 23.50
C ASP A 62 33.40 0.17 23.91
N HIS A 63 34.69 -0.17 23.95
CA HIS A 63 35.79 0.73 24.29
C HIS A 63 36.63 1.15 23.09
N LYS A 64 36.16 0.92 21.86
CA LYS A 64 36.87 1.40 20.67
C LYS A 64 36.77 2.93 20.62
N LYS A 65 37.86 3.60 20.29
CA LYS A 65 37.90 5.04 20.03
C LYS A 65 37.63 5.33 18.56
N GLU A 66 37.33 6.58 18.25
CA GLU A 66 37.23 7.04 16.87
C GLU A 66 38.54 6.75 16.11
N GLY A 67 38.42 6.26 14.87
CA GLY A 67 39.54 5.81 14.05
C GLY A 67 40.09 4.40 14.34
N MET A 68 39.64 3.72 15.40
CA MET A 68 40.05 2.32 15.63
C MET A 68 39.26 1.33 14.76
N ILE A 69 39.97 0.37 14.16
CA ILE A 69 39.44 -0.70 13.32
C ILE A 69 39.51 -2.05 14.04
N ASN A 70 38.75 -3.04 13.57
CA ASN A 70 38.91 -4.42 14.06
C ASN A 70 40.20 -5.01 13.45
N VAL A 71 41.23 -5.19 14.28
CA VAL A 71 42.54 -5.71 13.86
C VAL A 71 42.68 -7.23 14.03
N VAL A 72 41.65 -7.89 14.57
CA VAL A 72 41.64 -9.35 14.80
C VAL A 72 40.86 -10.07 13.70
N SER A 73 39.69 -9.56 13.34
CA SER A 73 38.89 -10.09 12.23
C SER A 73 39.29 -9.35 10.97
N LYS A 74 39.74 -10.08 9.93
CA LYS A 74 40.04 -9.50 8.62
C LYS A 74 38.84 -8.68 8.14
N THR A 75 39.04 -7.38 7.95
CA THR A 75 38.06 -6.47 7.36
C THR A 75 38.31 -6.36 5.86
N CYS A 76 37.35 -5.77 5.15
CA CYS A 76 37.55 -5.38 3.76
C CYS A 76 38.81 -4.51 3.61
N ILE A 77 39.56 -4.72 2.53
CA ILE A 77 40.83 -4.02 2.22
C ILE A 77 40.62 -2.52 1.93
N GLU A 78 39.51 -2.17 1.28
CA GLU A 78 38.62 -1.06 1.59
C GLU A 78 39.04 -0.08 2.71
N CYS A 79 39.75 1.02 2.45
CA CYS A 79 40.06 1.99 3.51
C CYS A 79 38.76 2.44 4.23
N ASN A 80 38.79 2.47 5.57
CA ASN A 80 37.65 2.75 6.45
C ASN A 80 36.45 1.76 6.36
N CYS A 81 36.64 0.59 5.75
CA CYS A 81 35.57 -0.41 5.64
C CYS A 81 35.65 -1.49 6.73
N ASN A 82 34.79 -1.39 7.75
CA ASN A 82 34.73 -2.36 8.85
C ASN A 82 33.84 -3.59 8.56
N THR A 83 33.48 -3.85 7.30
CA THR A 83 32.65 -5.00 6.92
C THR A 83 33.51 -6.23 6.65
N GLN A 84 33.00 -7.42 6.98
CA GLN A 84 33.72 -8.66 6.69
C GLN A 84 33.81 -8.90 5.18
N PRO A 85 35.00 -9.27 4.67
CA PRO A 85 35.17 -9.55 3.26
C PRO A 85 34.72 -10.98 2.93
N ASN A 86 33.89 -11.09 1.90
CA ASN A 86 33.45 -12.36 1.33
C ASN A 86 33.89 -12.54 -0.11
N PHE A 87 34.42 -11.49 -0.75
CA PHE A 87 34.71 -11.45 -2.18
C PHE A 87 36.22 -11.36 -2.45
N ASN A 88 36.65 -12.09 -3.49
CA ASN A 88 37.93 -11.89 -4.16
C ASN A 88 37.91 -12.61 -5.53
N TYR A 89 39.01 -12.60 -6.26
CA TYR A 89 39.18 -13.45 -7.45
C TYR A 89 39.29 -14.93 -7.07
N GLU A 90 39.00 -15.80 -8.03
CA GLU A 90 39.04 -17.25 -7.84
C GLU A 90 40.40 -17.72 -7.32
N GLY A 91 40.40 -18.60 -6.31
CA GLY A 91 41.60 -19.11 -5.64
C GLY A 91 42.25 -18.16 -4.63
N GLN A 92 41.79 -16.91 -4.50
CA GLN A 92 42.35 -15.93 -3.56
C GLN A 92 41.55 -15.86 -2.24
N PRO A 93 42.20 -15.58 -1.09
CA PRO A 93 41.52 -15.41 0.19
C PRO A 93 40.62 -14.17 0.18
N SER A 94 39.50 -14.16 0.91
CA SER A 94 38.58 -13.01 0.87
C SER A 94 39.26 -11.71 1.32
N ALA A 95 39.04 -10.64 0.55
CA ALA A 95 39.64 -9.33 0.81
C ALA A 95 38.65 -8.17 0.63
N TYR A 96 37.55 -8.36 -0.10
CA TYR A 96 36.56 -7.32 -0.38
C TYR A 96 35.18 -7.67 0.15
N CYS A 97 34.43 -6.68 0.61
CA CYS A 97 33.02 -6.85 0.96
C CYS A 97 32.11 -6.68 -0.26
N THR A 98 30.80 -6.91 -0.12
CA THR A 98 29.84 -6.77 -1.22
C THR A 98 29.84 -5.38 -1.86
N HIS A 99 30.06 -4.32 -1.06
CA HIS A 99 30.06 -2.93 -1.55
C HIS A 99 31.37 -2.55 -2.25
N HIS A 100 32.49 -3.16 -1.87
CA HIS A 100 33.81 -2.93 -2.47
C HIS A 100 34.21 -4.05 -3.44
N LYS A 101 33.26 -4.90 -3.82
CA LYS A 101 33.44 -5.95 -4.81
C LYS A 101 33.74 -5.29 -6.17
N LYS A 102 34.88 -5.61 -6.78
CA LYS A 102 35.24 -5.17 -8.13
C LYS A 102 34.71 -6.13 -9.18
N GLU A 103 34.66 -5.68 -10.43
CA GLU A 103 34.29 -6.52 -11.57
C GLU A 103 35.18 -7.77 -11.65
N GLY A 104 34.57 -8.92 -11.95
CA GLY A 104 35.25 -10.22 -11.98
C GLY A 104 35.49 -10.88 -10.62
N MET A 105 35.27 -10.20 -9.48
CA MET A 105 35.37 -10.85 -8.16
C MET A 105 34.18 -11.78 -7.89
N ILE A 106 34.42 -12.85 -7.15
CA ILE A 106 33.43 -13.88 -6.78
C ILE A 106 33.33 -13.98 -5.26
N ASN A 107 32.25 -14.57 -4.74
CA ASN A 107 32.17 -14.87 -3.31
C ASN A 107 33.02 -16.13 -3.04
N VAL A 108 34.10 -15.98 -2.28
CA VAL A 108 35.08 -17.04 -1.97
C VAL A 108 34.87 -17.64 -0.57
N VAL A 109 33.87 -17.16 0.18
CA VAL A 109 33.58 -17.58 1.56
C VAL A 109 32.31 -18.42 1.62
N ASP A 110 31.22 -17.93 1.02
CA ASP A 110 29.95 -18.62 1.00
C ASP A 110 29.93 -19.71 -0.07
N LYS A 111 29.23 -20.81 0.21
CA LYS A 111 28.96 -21.84 -0.81
C LYS A 111 28.18 -21.22 -1.97
N THR A 112 28.78 -21.23 -3.16
CA THR A 112 28.18 -20.81 -4.42
C THR A 112 27.55 -21.99 -5.15
N CYS A 113 26.78 -21.70 -6.20
CA CYS A 113 26.30 -22.73 -7.12
C CYS A 113 27.49 -23.45 -7.78
N ARG A 114 27.36 -24.77 -8.00
CA ARG A 114 28.40 -25.57 -8.65
C ARG A 114 28.73 -25.16 -10.09
N GLU A 115 27.84 -24.40 -10.73
CA GLU A 115 27.98 -23.99 -12.13
C GLU A 115 28.09 -22.46 -12.28
N CYS A 116 27.90 -21.69 -11.19
CA CYS A 116 28.12 -20.24 -11.20
C CYS A 116 28.26 -19.61 -9.81
N ASN A 117 28.59 -18.31 -9.77
CA ASN A 117 28.85 -17.58 -8.51
C ASN A 117 27.60 -17.03 -7.81
N THR A 118 26.42 -17.54 -8.13
CA THR A 118 25.17 -17.15 -7.46
C THR A 118 24.89 -18.02 -6.25
N ARG A 119 24.05 -17.52 -5.33
CA ARG A 119 23.71 -18.24 -4.10
C ARG A 119 22.85 -19.47 -4.43
N PRO A 120 23.27 -20.68 -4.03
CA PRO A 120 22.49 -21.89 -4.29
C PRO A 120 21.35 -22.01 -3.29
N ASN A 121 20.19 -22.43 -3.79
CA ASN A 121 19.02 -22.77 -2.98
C ASN A 121 18.48 -24.17 -3.31
N PHE A 122 18.95 -24.77 -4.40
CA PHE A 122 18.40 -26.01 -4.95
C PHE A 122 19.35 -27.19 -4.76
N ASN A 123 18.78 -28.34 -4.47
CA ASN A 123 19.40 -29.65 -4.61
C ASN A 123 18.31 -30.75 -4.56
N TYR A 124 18.69 -32.02 -4.64
CA TYR A 124 17.79 -33.14 -4.35
C TYR A 124 17.40 -33.20 -2.87
N GLU A 125 16.27 -33.84 -2.58
CA GLU A 125 15.74 -34.01 -1.23
C GLU A 125 16.79 -34.65 -0.29
N GLY A 126 16.91 -34.10 0.92
CA GLY A 126 17.91 -34.52 1.91
C GLY A 126 19.35 -34.03 1.66
N GLN A 127 19.65 -33.41 0.51
CA GLN A 127 20.98 -32.90 0.20
C GLN A 127 21.14 -31.41 0.51
N SER A 128 22.36 -30.99 0.86
CA SER A 128 22.70 -29.57 1.07
C SER A 128 22.64 -28.78 -0.23
N LYS A 129 22.16 -27.53 -0.20
CA LYS A 129 22.11 -26.60 -1.35
C LYS A 129 23.40 -26.61 -2.19
N ALA A 130 23.26 -26.75 -3.51
CA ALA A 130 24.38 -26.82 -4.45
C ALA A 130 24.14 -26.09 -5.77
N TYR A 131 22.88 -25.82 -6.14
CA TYR A 131 22.51 -25.21 -7.41
C TYR A 131 21.67 -23.95 -7.21
N CYS A 132 21.82 -22.96 -8.09
CA CYS A 132 20.94 -21.79 -8.15
C CYS A 132 19.68 -22.11 -8.96
N ALA A 133 18.78 -21.13 -9.13
CA ALA A 133 17.56 -21.32 -9.91
C ALA A 133 17.87 -21.63 -11.39
N ASP A 134 18.86 -20.97 -11.97
CA ASP A 134 19.21 -21.11 -13.39
C ASP A 134 19.92 -22.44 -13.70
N HIS A 135 20.70 -22.96 -12.76
CA HIS A 135 21.40 -24.25 -12.88
C HIS A 135 20.65 -25.38 -12.14
N LYS A 136 19.38 -25.17 -11.81
CA LYS A 136 18.53 -26.20 -11.21
C LYS A 136 18.25 -27.28 -12.27
N LYS A 137 18.57 -28.54 -11.95
CA LYS A 137 18.28 -29.69 -12.81
C LYS A 137 16.89 -30.26 -12.52
N GLU A 138 16.37 -31.04 -13.46
CA GLU A 138 15.11 -31.75 -13.28
C GLU A 138 15.16 -32.62 -12.02
N GLY A 139 14.06 -32.62 -11.25
CA GLY A 139 13.96 -33.31 -9.97
C GLY A 139 14.60 -32.59 -8.77
N MET A 140 15.37 -31.51 -8.96
CA MET A 140 15.88 -30.72 -7.82
C MET A 140 14.76 -29.88 -7.18
N ILE A 141 14.84 -29.69 -5.87
CA ILE A 141 13.89 -28.91 -5.06
C ILE A 141 14.62 -27.75 -4.38
N ASN A 142 13.88 -26.73 -3.93
CA ASN A 142 14.47 -25.71 -3.08
C ASN A 142 14.65 -26.31 -1.67
N VAL A 143 15.90 -26.49 -1.25
CA VAL A 143 16.26 -27.11 0.04
C VAL A 143 16.51 -26.07 1.14
N VAL A 144 16.31 -24.78 0.83
CA VAL A 144 16.51 -23.66 1.76
C VAL A 144 15.18 -23.09 2.23
N SER A 145 14.25 -22.85 1.30
CA SER A 145 12.91 -22.35 1.60
C SER A 145 11.96 -23.51 1.88
N LYS A 146 11.07 -23.34 2.86
CA LYS A 146 10.00 -24.32 3.11
C LYS A 146 9.14 -24.46 1.84
N THR A 147 8.93 -25.69 1.40
CA THR A 147 8.05 -26.05 0.29
C THR A 147 6.78 -26.70 0.81
N CYS A 148 5.73 -26.71 -0.03
CA CYS A 148 4.55 -27.52 0.22
C CYS A 148 4.93 -29.00 0.38
N ARG A 149 4.27 -29.72 1.29
CA ARG A 149 4.53 -31.15 1.53
C ARG A 149 4.23 -32.03 0.32
N GLU A 150 3.40 -31.55 -0.60
CA GLU A 150 2.96 -32.31 -1.77
C GLU A 150 3.51 -31.71 -3.09
N CYS A 151 4.21 -30.56 -3.05
CA CYS A 151 4.87 -30.01 -4.25
C CYS A 151 5.91 -28.92 -3.95
N ASN A 152 6.61 -28.46 -4.99
CA ASN A 152 7.69 -27.47 -4.89
C ASN A 152 7.25 -25.99 -4.83
N THR A 153 5.99 -25.72 -4.49
CA THR A 153 5.47 -24.35 -4.37
C THR A 153 5.54 -23.86 -2.92
N GLN A 154 5.51 -22.53 -2.72
CA GLN A 154 5.55 -21.94 -1.39
C GLN A 154 4.29 -22.29 -0.58
N PRO A 155 4.43 -22.81 0.64
CA PRO A 155 3.30 -23.13 1.48
C PRO A 155 2.80 -21.89 2.21
N ASN A 156 1.49 -21.67 2.13
CA ASN A 156 0.79 -20.61 2.85
C ASN A 156 -0.26 -21.15 3.82
N PHE A 157 -0.63 -22.41 3.69
CA PHE A 157 -1.76 -23.01 4.39
C PHE A 157 -1.33 -24.06 5.41
N ASN A 158 -2.03 -24.08 6.54
CA ASN A 158 -2.05 -25.17 7.50
C ASN A 158 -3.25 -24.99 8.46
N TYR A 159 -3.42 -25.88 9.43
CA TYR A 159 -4.36 -25.68 10.54
C TYR A 159 -3.90 -24.56 11.48
N GLU A 160 -4.84 -23.98 12.23
CA GLU A 160 -4.57 -22.89 13.17
C GLU A 160 -3.47 -23.25 14.17
N GLY A 161 -2.55 -22.30 14.41
CA GLY A 161 -1.38 -22.50 15.28
C GLY A 161 -0.23 -23.32 14.67
N GLN A 162 -0.42 -23.94 13.50
CA GLN A 162 0.62 -24.75 12.84
C GLN A 162 1.41 -23.94 11.79
N PRO A 163 2.72 -24.18 11.63
CA PRO A 163 3.54 -23.51 10.61
C PRO A 163 3.10 -23.91 9.20
N SER A 164 3.22 -23.02 8.21
CA SER A 164 2.75 -23.33 6.84
C SER A 164 3.41 -24.59 6.26
N ALA A 165 2.59 -25.45 5.64
CA ALA A 165 3.00 -26.74 5.11
C ALA A 165 2.36 -27.09 3.76
N TYR A 166 1.29 -26.41 3.36
CA TYR A 166 0.55 -26.68 2.12
C TYR A 166 0.40 -25.41 1.28
N CYS A 167 0.42 -25.55 -0.04
CA CYS A 167 0.09 -24.47 -0.96
C CYS A 167 -1.41 -24.40 -1.23
N THR A 168 -1.86 -23.42 -2.01
CA THR A 168 -3.28 -23.24 -2.35
C THR A 168 -3.89 -24.48 -3.03
N HIS A 169 -3.12 -25.18 -3.87
CA HIS A 169 -3.61 -26.36 -4.60
C HIS A 169 -3.67 -27.63 -3.72
N HIS A 170 -2.80 -27.73 -2.72
CA HIS A 170 -2.77 -28.86 -1.78
C HIS A 170 -3.39 -28.49 -0.42
N LYS A 171 -4.16 -27.40 -0.38
CA LYS A 171 -4.92 -26.98 0.80
C LYS A 171 -6.02 -28.01 1.05
N LYS A 172 -6.06 -28.57 2.26
CA LYS A 172 -7.11 -29.50 2.69
C LYS A 172 -8.25 -28.77 3.37
N GLU A 173 -9.39 -29.45 3.50
CA GLU A 173 -10.53 -28.93 4.23
C GLU A 173 -10.14 -28.59 5.69
N GLY A 174 -10.63 -27.45 6.17
CA GLY A 174 -10.28 -26.90 7.49
C GLY A 174 -8.92 -26.19 7.59
N MET A 175 -8.06 -26.22 6.56
CA MET A 175 -6.81 -25.44 6.59
C MET A 175 -7.08 -23.95 6.34
N ILE A 176 -6.34 -23.08 7.03
CA ILE A 176 -6.37 -21.62 6.88
C ILE A 176 -5.05 -21.12 6.31
N ASN A 177 -5.03 -19.90 5.77
CA ASN A 177 -3.76 -19.26 5.41
C ASN A 177 -3.07 -18.81 6.70
N VAL A 178 -1.99 -19.49 7.08
CA VAL A 178 -1.23 -19.21 8.32
C VAL A 178 -0.08 -18.24 8.10
N VAL A 179 0.16 -17.83 6.84
CA VAL A 179 1.22 -16.87 6.48
C VAL A 179 0.67 -15.47 6.35
N SER A 180 -0.46 -15.31 5.64
CA SER A 180 -1.14 -14.04 5.48
C SER A 180 -2.10 -13.84 6.63
N LYS A 181 -1.99 -12.70 7.33
CA LYS A 181 -2.93 -12.34 8.38
C LYS A 181 -4.34 -12.26 7.80
N THR A 182 -5.27 -12.95 8.44
CA THR A 182 -6.71 -12.88 8.16
C THR A 182 -7.39 -11.92 9.15
N CYS A 183 -8.63 -11.57 8.87
CA CYS A 183 -9.48 -10.86 9.81
C CYS A 183 -9.57 -11.63 11.14
N LEU A 184 -9.57 -10.91 12.27
CA LEU A 184 -9.65 -11.49 13.63
C LEU A 184 -11.00 -12.16 13.96
N VAL A 185 -12.03 -11.94 13.14
CA VAL A 185 -13.32 -12.61 13.32
C VAL A 185 -13.18 -14.06 12.88
N LEU A 186 -13.63 -14.99 13.75
CA LEU A 186 -13.64 -16.42 13.49
C LEU A 186 -14.29 -16.73 12.14
N GLU A 187 -13.70 -17.67 11.40
CA GLU A 187 -14.13 -18.09 10.06
C GLU A 187 -14.03 -17.03 8.94
N CYS A 188 -13.50 -15.84 9.24
CA CYS A 188 -13.30 -14.80 8.23
C CYS A 188 -11.93 -14.89 7.55
N ASN A 189 -11.89 -15.47 6.35
CA ASN A 189 -10.66 -15.59 5.54
C ASN A 189 -10.31 -14.33 4.72
N THR A 190 -10.98 -13.21 4.96
CA THR A 190 -10.73 -11.96 4.22
C THR A 190 -9.48 -11.25 4.75
N ARG A 191 -8.77 -10.54 3.86
CA ARG A 191 -7.58 -9.77 4.24
C ARG A 191 -8.00 -8.57 5.11
N PRO A 192 -7.41 -8.39 6.30
CA PRO A 192 -7.72 -7.24 7.13
C PRO A 192 -7.12 -5.97 6.51
N THR A 193 -7.89 -4.90 6.56
CA THR A 193 -7.50 -3.55 6.11
C THR A 193 -7.85 -2.48 7.14
N PHE A 194 -8.66 -2.81 8.15
CA PHE A 194 -9.17 -1.88 9.14
C PHE A 194 -8.55 -2.12 10.52
N ASN A 195 -8.28 -1.02 11.22
CA ASN A 195 -8.05 -0.96 12.66
C ASN A 195 -8.19 0.50 13.16
N TYR A 196 -7.93 0.75 14.43
CA TYR A 196 -7.77 2.12 14.94
C TYR A 196 -6.50 2.79 14.41
N GLU A 197 -6.47 4.12 14.43
CA GLU A 197 -5.33 4.90 13.96
C GLU A 197 -4.05 4.50 14.69
N GLY A 198 -2.95 4.33 13.94
CA GLY A 198 -1.66 3.87 14.46
C GLY A 198 -1.53 2.35 14.64
N GLU A 199 -2.63 1.61 14.61
CA GLU A 199 -2.63 0.15 14.81
C GLU A 199 -2.48 -0.66 13.51
N LYS A 200 -1.96 -1.89 13.61
CA LYS A 200 -1.84 -2.80 12.46
C LYS A 200 -3.19 -3.39 12.06
N ALA A 201 -3.48 -3.48 10.76
CA ALA A 201 -4.75 -4.02 10.26
C ALA A 201 -5.09 -5.39 10.86
N SER A 202 -6.28 -5.49 11.43
CA SER A 202 -6.75 -6.72 12.10
C SER A 202 -8.19 -7.10 11.73
N TYR A 203 -8.95 -6.18 11.12
CA TYR A 203 -10.33 -6.41 10.72
C TYR A 203 -10.52 -6.14 9.22
N CYS A 204 -11.44 -6.85 8.58
CA CYS A 204 -11.86 -6.53 7.22
C CYS A 204 -12.92 -5.42 7.20
N LYS A 205 -13.37 -5.02 6.01
CA LYS A 205 -14.38 -3.96 5.85
C LYS A 205 -15.70 -4.32 6.54
N ASP A 206 -16.11 -5.58 6.44
CA ASP A 206 -17.40 -6.06 6.95
C ASP A 206 -17.36 -6.30 8.47
N HIS A 207 -16.16 -6.47 9.03
CA HIS A 207 -15.93 -6.72 10.45
C HIS A 207 -15.27 -5.54 11.17
N LYS A 208 -15.21 -4.36 10.55
CA LYS A 208 -14.70 -3.16 11.21
C LYS A 208 -15.68 -2.75 12.31
N LYS A 209 -15.14 -2.31 13.45
CA LYS A 209 -15.94 -1.70 14.53
C LYS A 209 -16.09 -0.21 14.32
N GLU A 210 -17.01 0.40 15.05
CA GLU A 210 -17.14 1.86 15.09
C GLU A 210 -15.80 2.51 15.49
N GLY A 211 -15.46 3.62 14.83
CA GLY A 211 -14.16 4.30 15.03
C GLY A 211 -12.96 3.65 14.31
N MET A 212 -13.07 2.45 13.74
CA MET A 212 -11.98 1.86 12.96
C MET A 212 -11.88 2.49 11.56
N ILE A 213 -10.64 2.78 11.15
CA ILE A 213 -10.27 3.34 9.85
C ILE A 213 -9.53 2.31 8.99
N ASN A 214 -9.46 2.55 7.69
CA ASN A 214 -8.59 1.74 6.83
C ASN A 214 -7.13 2.18 7.07
N VAL A 215 -6.32 1.29 7.63
CA VAL A 215 -4.91 1.54 8.01
C VAL A 215 -3.91 0.98 6.97
N VAL A 216 -4.41 0.41 5.88
CA VAL A 216 -3.59 -0.21 4.83
C VAL A 216 -3.63 0.60 3.54
N ASP A 217 -4.83 0.98 3.11
CA ASP A 217 -5.01 1.74 1.89
C ASP A 217 -4.79 3.23 2.17
N LYS A 218 -3.99 3.87 1.32
CA LYS A 218 -3.82 5.32 1.36
C LYS A 218 -5.16 5.99 1.02
N MET A 219 -5.72 6.71 1.97
CA MET A 219 -6.93 7.50 1.80
C MET A 219 -6.57 8.95 1.51
N CYS A 220 -7.50 9.69 0.90
CA CYS A 220 -7.34 11.11 0.65
C CYS A 220 -7.11 11.86 1.98
N LYS A 221 -6.11 12.74 2.00
CA LYS A 221 -5.78 13.59 3.15
C LYS A 221 -6.88 14.59 3.51
N THR A 222 -7.79 14.91 2.59
CA THR A 222 -8.89 15.84 2.86
C THR A 222 -9.84 15.25 3.90
N HIS A 223 -10.12 16.01 4.95
CA HIS A 223 -11.03 15.63 6.02
C HIS A 223 -12.38 15.14 5.45
N LEU A 224 -12.87 13.99 5.94
CA LEU A 224 -14.10 13.30 5.49
C LEU A 224 -14.10 12.82 4.02
N CYS A 225 -12.98 12.89 3.31
CA CYS A 225 -12.86 12.33 1.96
C CYS A 225 -12.48 10.84 2.02
N ALA A 226 -13.46 9.95 1.90
CA ALA A 226 -13.24 8.50 1.90
C ALA A 226 -12.73 7.94 0.55
N THR A 227 -12.15 8.77 -0.32
CA THR A 227 -11.61 8.32 -1.60
C THR A 227 -10.23 7.70 -1.40
N ARG A 228 -10.02 6.49 -1.93
CA ARG A 228 -8.70 5.85 -1.99
C ARG A 228 -7.81 6.58 -2.99
N VAL A 229 -6.54 6.77 -2.62
CA VAL A 229 -5.60 7.55 -3.43
C VAL A 229 -4.37 6.73 -3.78
N GLN A 230 -3.76 7.09 -4.91
CA GLN A 230 -2.43 6.64 -5.31
C GLN A 230 -1.42 7.76 -5.04
N GLU A 231 -0.13 7.45 -5.02
CA GLU A 231 0.92 8.44 -4.71
C GLU A 231 1.00 9.63 -5.68
N LYS A 232 0.43 9.49 -6.89
CA LYS A 232 0.50 10.49 -7.98
C LYS A 232 0.04 11.91 -7.59
N PHE A 233 -0.82 12.04 -6.58
CA PHE A 233 -1.47 13.31 -6.20
C PHE A 233 -1.16 13.71 -4.75
N ASP A 234 0.06 13.43 -4.27
CA ASP A 234 0.56 13.84 -2.94
C ASP A 234 -0.33 13.43 -1.76
N GLY A 235 -1.04 12.30 -1.91
CA GLY A 235 -1.97 11.78 -0.90
C GLY A 235 -3.37 12.37 -0.95
N TYR A 236 -3.72 13.13 -1.99
CA TYR A 236 -5.08 13.61 -2.26
C TYR A 236 -5.72 12.80 -3.40
N CYS A 237 -7.05 12.73 -3.43
CA CYS A 237 -7.73 12.26 -4.64
C CYS A 237 -7.65 13.33 -5.72
N LEU A 238 -7.84 12.96 -6.99
CA LEU A 238 -7.71 13.92 -8.11
C LEU A 238 -8.55 15.20 -7.90
N ARG A 239 -9.79 15.07 -7.39
CA ARG A 239 -10.64 16.22 -7.02
C ARG A 239 -9.97 17.10 -5.98
N CYS A 240 -9.63 16.52 -4.82
CA CYS A 240 -9.06 17.28 -3.71
C CYS A 240 -7.70 17.88 -4.07
N TYR A 241 -6.92 17.20 -4.92
CA TYR A 241 -5.65 17.69 -5.44
C TYR A 241 -5.84 18.94 -6.30
N ILE A 242 -6.80 18.94 -7.24
CA ILE A 242 -7.09 20.11 -8.09
C ILE A 242 -7.52 21.31 -7.25
N TYR A 243 -8.36 21.10 -6.24
CA TYR A 243 -8.82 22.18 -5.36
C TYR A 243 -7.74 22.68 -4.40
N THR A 244 -6.92 21.79 -3.86
CA THR A 244 -5.84 22.15 -2.92
C THR A 244 -4.65 22.78 -3.67
N TYR A 245 -4.38 22.34 -4.90
CA TYR A 245 -3.25 22.79 -5.72
C TYR A 245 -3.72 23.21 -7.13
N PRO A 246 -4.53 24.27 -7.25
CA PRO A 246 -5.07 24.72 -8.53
C PRO A 246 -3.99 25.21 -9.52
N GLU A 247 -2.79 25.50 -9.02
CA GLU A 247 -1.66 25.95 -9.83
C GLU A 247 -0.88 24.81 -10.50
N ASN A 248 -1.09 23.56 -10.08
CA ASN A 248 -0.36 22.41 -10.58
C ASN A 248 -0.97 21.88 -11.89
N PRO A 249 -0.14 21.51 -12.89
CA PRO A 249 -0.63 20.93 -14.14
C PRO A 249 -1.17 19.51 -13.90
N VAL A 250 -2.40 19.24 -14.35
CA VAL A 250 -3.02 17.90 -14.24
C VAL A 250 -3.25 17.27 -15.61
N SER A 251 -3.00 15.96 -15.71
CA SER A 251 -3.07 15.21 -16.97
C SER A 251 -4.50 15.00 -17.50
N ARG A 252 -5.54 15.27 -16.71
CA ARG A 252 -6.95 15.11 -17.09
C ARG A 252 -7.85 15.97 -16.20
N ASN A 253 -8.80 16.70 -16.80
CA ASN A 253 -9.90 17.32 -16.07
C ASN A 253 -10.89 16.22 -15.65
N TYR A 254 -11.17 16.09 -14.36
CA TYR A 254 -12.05 15.05 -13.81
C TYR A 254 -13.38 15.65 -13.37
N LYS A 255 -14.46 15.35 -14.11
CA LYS A 255 -15.86 15.71 -13.81
C LYS A 255 -16.04 17.17 -13.34
N THR A 256 -15.26 18.08 -13.91
CA THR A 256 -15.10 19.43 -13.34
C THR A 256 -16.39 20.23 -13.40
N LYS A 257 -17.19 20.08 -14.45
CA LYS A 257 -18.45 20.82 -14.60
C LYS A 257 -19.54 20.16 -13.74
N GLU A 258 -19.60 18.83 -13.75
CA GLU A 258 -20.47 18.04 -12.85
C GLU A 258 -20.23 18.42 -11.38
N PHE A 259 -18.97 18.48 -10.94
CA PHE A 259 -18.64 18.89 -9.57
C PHE A 259 -19.04 20.34 -9.29
N ALA A 260 -18.75 21.27 -10.20
CA ALA A 260 -19.06 22.68 -10.00
C ALA A 260 -20.57 22.95 -9.88
N VAL A 261 -21.38 22.29 -10.72
CA VAL A 261 -22.84 22.39 -10.63
C VAL A 261 -23.34 21.75 -9.34
N GLY A 262 -22.88 20.54 -9.00
CA GLY A 262 -23.32 19.86 -7.77
C GLY A 262 -22.89 20.54 -6.48
N ASP A 263 -21.70 21.16 -6.44
CA ASP A 263 -21.25 21.96 -5.30
C ASP A 263 -22.11 23.23 -5.17
N ASP A 264 -22.44 23.92 -6.27
CA ASP A 264 -23.34 25.08 -6.25
C ASP A 264 -24.76 24.71 -5.79
N VAL A 265 -25.34 23.61 -6.27
CA VAL A 265 -26.66 23.13 -5.82
C VAL A 265 -26.67 22.87 -4.32
N ILE A 266 -25.71 22.10 -3.80
CA ILE A 266 -25.66 21.76 -2.37
C ILE A 266 -25.48 23.02 -1.50
N GLN A 267 -24.65 23.96 -1.95
CA GLN A 267 -24.43 25.20 -1.21
C GLN A 267 -25.69 26.08 -1.14
N ASN A 268 -26.51 26.09 -2.19
CA ASN A 268 -27.73 26.90 -2.25
C ASN A 268 -28.95 26.20 -1.64
N PHE A 269 -28.92 24.87 -1.51
CA PHE A 269 -30.00 24.07 -0.92
C PHE A 269 -29.47 23.13 0.19
N PRO A 270 -28.89 23.67 1.28
CA PRO A 270 -28.27 22.87 2.34
C PRO A 270 -29.29 22.12 3.20
N ASP A 271 -30.55 22.55 3.21
CA ASP A 271 -31.63 21.95 4.01
C ASP A 271 -32.10 20.60 3.45
N TYR A 272 -31.68 20.24 2.23
CA TYR A 272 -32.02 18.97 1.61
C TYR A 272 -30.85 17.96 1.68
N ILE A 273 -31.22 16.68 1.83
CA ILE A 273 -30.25 15.58 1.85
C ILE A 273 -29.94 15.17 0.40
N TRP A 274 -28.89 15.74 -0.16
CA TRP A 274 -28.42 15.41 -1.50
C TRP A 274 -27.58 14.13 -1.51
N ILE A 275 -27.96 13.19 -2.38
CA ILE A 275 -27.20 11.97 -2.68
C ILE A 275 -26.38 12.21 -3.96
N ARG A 276 -25.05 12.03 -3.87
CA ARG A 276 -24.10 12.15 -4.99
C ARG A 276 -23.34 10.86 -5.21
N ASP A 277 -23.22 10.44 -6.46
CA ASP A 277 -22.31 9.37 -6.93
C ASP A 277 -22.35 8.09 -6.05
N LYS A 278 -23.52 7.80 -5.45
CA LYS A 278 -23.79 6.57 -4.69
C LYS A 278 -24.73 5.69 -5.51
N THR A 279 -24.44 4.39 -5.56
CA THR A 279 -25.36 3.40 -6.09
C THR A 279 -26.61 3.38 -5.22
N VAL A 280 -27.76 3.65 -5.80
CA VAL A 280 -29.06 3.42 -5.14
C VAL A 280 -29.27 1.90 -5.07
N ASN A 281 -29.76 1.38 -3.94
CA ASN A 281 -29.96 -0.06 -3.75
C ASN A 281 -30.99 -0.59 -4.75
N GLY A 282 -30.49 -1.14 -5.86
CA GLY A 282 -31.26 -1.74 -6.96
C GLY A 282 -30.31 -2.32 -8.00
N CYS A 283 -30.81 -3.21 -8.86
CA CYS A 283 -30.00 -3.98 -9.84
C CYS A 283 -29.26 -3.11 -10.89
N SER A 284 -29.53 -1.80 -10.91
CA SER A 284 -28.94 -0.84 -11.84
C SER A 284 -27.64 -0.22 -11.27
N LYS A 285 -26.50 -0.52 -11.90
CA LYS A 285 -25.17 0.03 -11.55
C LYS A 285 -25.00 1.55 -11.84
N ARG A 286 -26.06 2.31 -12.19
CA ARG A 286 -25.93 3.77 -12.43
C ARG A 286 -26.01 4.55 -11.13
N ARG A 287 -25.34 5.70 -11.16
CA ARG A 287 -25.19 6.63 -10.06
C ARG A 287 -25.66 7.99 -10.57
N PRO A 288 -26.81 8.51 -10.11
CA PRO A 288 -27.25 9.83 -10.51
C PRO A 288 -26.24 10.88 -10.03
N ASP A 289 -26.06 11.95 -10.81
CA ASP A 289 -25.10 13.00 -10.47
C ASP A 289 -25.53 13.72 -9.18
N LEU A 290 -26.82 14.07 -9.07
CA LEU A 290 -27.48 14.54 -7.84
C LEU A 290 -28.88 13.94 -7.72
N LEU A 291 -29.24 13.49 -6.52
CA LEU A 291 -30.60 13.05 -6.20
C LEU A 291 -31.03 13.64 -4.86
N VAL A 292 -32.30 14.05 -4.77
CA VAL A 292 -32.97 14.42 -3.53
C VAL A 292 -34.36 13.76 -3.48
N ASP A 293 -34.73 13.30 -2.28
CA ASP A 293 -36.04 12.72 -2.00
C ASP A 293 -36.87 13.72 -1.18
N PHE A 294 -37.97 14.23 -1.75
CA PHE A 294 -38.88 15.18 -1.10
C PHE A 294 -40.03 14.48 -0.35
N TYR A 295 -39.91 13.18 -0.10
CA TYR A 295 -40.96 12.27 0.39
C TYR A 295 -42.12 12.05 -0.59
N SER A 296 -42.66 13.13 -1.17
CA SER A 296 -43.78 13.11 -2.13
C SER A 296 -43.35 12.63 -3.53
N HIS A 297 -42.19 13.07 -3.99
CA HIS A 297 -41.62 12.75 -5.28
C HIS A 297 -40.08 12.85 -5.20
N ILE A 298 -39.40 12.39 -6.23
CA ILE A 298 -37.95 12.36 -6.30
C ILE A 298 -37.49 13.32 -7.38
N LEU A 299 -36.46 14.11 -7.08
CA LEU A 299 -35.81 14.96 -8.06
C LEU A 299 -34.40 14.45 -8.33
N ILE A 300 -34.11 14.20 -9.61
CA ILE A 300 -32.81 13.77 -10.11
C ILE A 300 -32.29 14.85 -11.05
N ILE A 301 -31.04 15.27 -10.83
CA ILE A 301 -30.35 16.21 -11.72
C ILE A 301 -29.24 15.42 -12.41
N GLU A 302 -29.29 15.40 -13.75
CA GLU A 302 -28.30 14.77 -14.62
C GLU A 302 -27.48 15.89 -15.30
N ILE A 303 -26.15 15.86 -15.13
CA ILE A 303 -25.25 16.88 -15.65
C ILE A 303 -24.59 16.34 -16.91
N ASP A 304 -25.26 16.56 -18.04
CA ASP A 304 -24.90 15.97 -19.33
C ASP A 304 -23.72 16.70 -19.99
N GLU A 305 -22.49 16.42 -19.56
CA GLU A 305 -21.28 16.92 -20.23
C GLU A 305 -21.17 16.34 -21.67
N ASN A 306 -20.95 17.22 -22.66
CA ASN A 306 -20.73 16.91 -24.08
C ASN A 306 -21.87 16.23 -24.89
N MET A 307 -23.15 16.36 -24.50
CA MET A 307 -24.32 15.83 -25.26
C MET A 307 -24.04 14.48 -25.95
N HIS A 308 -24.07 13.38 -25.20
CA HIS A 308 -24.04 12.07 -25.82
C HIS A 308 -25.29 11.87 -26.69
N ASP A 309 -25.12 11.95 -28.00
CA ASP A 309 -26.09 11.63 -29.07
C ASP A 309 -26.44 10.12 -29.16
N ASP A 310 -26.27 9.35 -28.09
CA ASP A 310 -26.56 7.92 -28.10
C ASP A 310 -27.60 7.58 -27.04
N TYR A 311 -28.82 8.08 -27.28
CA TYR A 311 -30.01 7.61 -26.59
C TYR A 311 -30.51 6.36 -27.31
N ASP A 312 -30.03 5.19 -26.87
CA ASP A 312 -30.79 3.95 -27.06
C ASP A 312 -32.04 4.03 -26.16
N CYS A 313 -33.03 4.76 -26.68
CA CYS A 313 -34.24 5.26 -26.03
C CYS A 313 -35.20 4.15 -25.53
N SER A 314 -34.84 2.89 -25.76
CA SER A 314 -35.59 1.71 -25.33
C SER A 314 -35.24 1.21 -23.91
N CYS A 315 -34.01 1.47 -23.45
CA CYS A 315 -33.50 0.93 -22.18
C CYS A 315 -33.78 1.83 -20.97
N GLU A 316 -33.86 3.15 -21.17
CA GLU A 316 -34.11 4.11 -20.08
C GLU A 316 -35.57 4.08 -19.58
N ASN A 317 -36.54 4.00 -20.48
CA ASN A 317 -37.97 3.99 -20.10
C ASN A 317 -38.37 2.74 -19.31
N LYS A 318 -37.85 1.55 -19.69
CA LYS A 318 -38.05 0.29 -18.93
C LYS A 318 -37.48 0.36 -17.51
N ARG A 319 -36.47 1.19 -17.31
CA ARG A 319 -35.61 1.24 -16.14
C ARG A 319 -35.98 2.33 -15.14
N ILE A 320 -36.52 3.45 -15.64
CA ILE A 320 -37.22 4.42 -14.78
C ILE A 320 -38.48 3.76 -14.20
N MET A 321 -39.12 2.86 -14.94
CA MET A 321 -40.21 2.02 -14.41
C MET A 321 -39.76 1.07 -13.29
N GLU A 322 -38.56 0.47 -13.37
CA GLU A 322 -38.01 -0.38 -12.30
C GLU A 322 -37.66 0.43 -11.03
N ILE A 323 -37.06 1.61 -11.19
CA ILE A 323 -36.80 2.56 -10.07
C ILE A 323 -38.12 3.04 -9.45
N SER A 324 -39.13 3.31 -10.27
CA SER A 324 -40.48 3.66 -9.81
C SER A 324 -41.14 2.51 -9.04
N GLN A 325 -40.97 1.25 -9.47
CA GLN A 325 -41.47 0.07 -8.77
C GLN A 325 -40.79 -0.13 -7.40
N ASP A 326 -39.47 0.05 -7.32
CA ASP A 326 -38.72 -0.07 -6.06
C ASP A 326 -39.00 1.07 -5.06
N LEU A 327 -39.47 2.23 -5.53
CA LEU A 327 -39.72 3.44 -4.73
C LEU A 327 -41.22 3.72 -4.50
N GLY A 328 -42.08 2.74 -4.76
CA GLY A 328 -43.51 2.78 -4.43
C GLY A 328 -44.36 3.67 -5.36
N HIS A 329 -44.00 3.77 -6.64
CA HIS A 329 -44.67 4.59 -7.66
C HIS A 329 -44.66 6.09 -7.42
N ARG A 330 -43.72 6.58 -6.61
CA ARG A 330 -43.55 8.03 -6.42
C ARG A 330 -43.14 8.69 -7.73
N PRO A 331 -43.70 9.86 -8.08
CA PRO A 331 -43.31 10.56 -9.28
C PRO A 331 -41.82 10.94 -9.26
N ILE A 332 -41.20 10.98 -10.45
CA ILE A 332 -39.79 11.32 -10.62
C ILE A 332 -39.67 12.50 -11.58
N VAL A 333 -38.95 13.54 -11.15
CA VAL A 333 -38.58 14.68 -12.00
C VAL A 333 -37.11 14.55 -12.36
N PHE A 334 -36.82 14.57 -13.67
CA PHE A 334 -35.46 14.69 -14.19
C PHE A 334 -35.20 16.13 -14.62
N ILE A 335 -34.21 16.79 -14.04
CA ILE A 335 -33.64 18.01 -14.60
C ILE A 335 -32.33 17.63 -15.30
N ARG A 336 -32.35 17.67 -16.63
CA ARG A 336 -31.16 17.48 -17.45
C ARG A 336 -30.52 18.83 -17.70
N PHE A 337 -29.30 19.03 -17.22
CA PHE A 337 -28.58 20.28 -17.28
C PHE A 337 -27.35 20.14 -18.17
N ASN A 338 -27.34 20.84 -19.32
CA ASN A 338 -26.20 20.85 -20.21
C ASN A 338 -25.23 22.01 -19.88
N PRO A 339 -24.03 21.75 -19.33
CA PRO A 339 -23.05 22.78 -19.06
C PRO A 339 -22.28 23.25 -20.32
N ASP A 340 -22.54 22.63 -21.47
CA ASP A 340 -21.75 22.79 -22.70
C ASP A 340 -22.39 23.72 -23.74
N LYS A 341 -21.87 23.65 -24.97
CA LYS A 341 -22.43 24.38 -26.11
C LYS A 341 -23.78 23.75 -26.49
N TYR A 342 -24.68 24.58 -26.99
CA TYR A 342 -25.98 24.15 -27.52
C TYR A 342 -26.41 25.10 -28.63
N LYS A 343 -27.43 24.72 -29.40
CA LYS A 343 -28.05 25.54 -30.43
C LYS A 343 -29.34 26.13 -29.91
N GLN A 344 -29.50 27.43 -30.11
CA GLN A 344 -30.74 28.14 -29.81
C GLN A 344 -31.17 28.95 -31.03
N ASN A 345 -32.33 28.65 -31.59
CA ASN A 345 -32.93 29.35 -32.73
C ASN A 345 -31.93 29.45 -33.92
N GLY A 346 -31.25 28.35 -34.24
CA GLY A 346 -30.24 28.28 -35.30
C GLY A 346 -28.88 28.93 -34.97
N LYS A 347 -28.71 29.55 -33.80
CA LYS A 347 -27.43 30.13 -33.35
C LYS A 347 -26.73 29.19 -32.37
N THR A 348 -25.42 28.98 -32.55
CA THR A 348 -24.62 28.21 -31.59
C THR A 348 -24.25 29.08 -30.39
N ILE A 349 -24.75 28.72 -29.21
CA ILE A 349 -24.31 29.27 -27.94
C ILE A 349 -23.08 28.48 -27.48
N THR A 350 -21.96 29.17 -27.31
CA THR A 350 -20.68 28.51 -26.97
C THR A 350 -20.61 28.13 -25.49
N SER A 351 -19.89 27.04 -25.18
CA SER A 351 -19.71 26.57 -23.79
C SER A 351 -19.10 27.67 -22.90
N CYS A 352 -19.66 27.82 -21.69
CA CYS A 352 -19.13 28.70 -20.65
C CYS A 352 -17.74 28.26 -20.17
N TRP A 353 -17.39 26.99 -20.39
CA TRP A 353 -16.15 26.37 -19.97
C TRP A 353 -15.09 26.38 -21.07
N GLY A 354 -13.82 26.42 -20.66
CA GLY A 354 -12.67 26.31 -21.55
C GLY A 354 -11.39 25.95 -20.79
N ASN A 355 -10.36 25.53 -21.50
CA ASN A 355 -9.07 25.21 -20.88
C ASN A 355 -8.23 26.48 -20.70
N ASN A 356 -7.62 26.65 -19.52
CA ASN A 356 -6.60 27.68 -19.31
C ASN A 356 -5.25 27.28 -19.95
N LYS A 357 -4.23 28.16 -19.86
CA LYS A 357 -2.89 27.90 -20.41
C LYS A 357 -2.22 26.63 -19.86
N LYS A 358 -2.70 26.11 -18.72
CA LYS A 358 -2.21 24.89 -18.04
C LYS A 358 -3.08 23.65 -18.35
N GLY A 359 -4.07 23.76 -19.24
CA GLY A 359 -4.97 22.67 -19.61
C GLY A 359 -6.12 22.41 -18.64
N ILE A 360 -6.30 23.26 -17.62
CA ILE A 360 -7.34 23.10 -16.58
C ILE A 360 -8.66 23.67 -17.10
N CYS A 361 -9.75 22.89 -17.00
CA CYS A 361 -11.10 23.30 -17.37
C CYS A 361 -11.62 24.33 -16.35
N VAL A 362 -11.85 25.55 -16.82
CA VAL A 362 -12.31 26.68 -16.01
C VAL A 362 -13.41 27.44 -16.73
N ILE A 363 -14.23 28.17 -15.99
CA ILE A 363 -15.21 29.09 -16.56
C ILE A 363 -14.45 30.23 -17.26
N LYS A 364 -14.76 30.47 -18.54
CA LYS A 364 -14.16 31.58 -19.31
C LYS A 364 -14.51 32.89 -18.63
N LYS A 365 -13.52 33.78 -18.45
CA LYS A 365 -13.74 35.10 -17.82
C LYS A 365 -14.88 35.89 -18.48
N THR A 366 -15.00 35.78 -19.80
CA THR A 366 -16.03 36.44 -20.62
C THR A 366 -17.43 35.81 -20.52
N LYS A 367 -17.56 34.63 -19.90
CA LYS A 367 -18.82 33.85 -19.81
C LYS A 367 -19.28 33.66 -18.36
N LYS A 368 -18.69 34.35 -17.39
CA LYS A 368 -19.08 34.24 -15.97
C LYS A 368 -20.54 34.59 -15.73
N GLN A 369 -21.03 35.65 -16.38
CA GLN A 369 -22.42 36.08 -16.25
C GLN A 369 -23.38 35.04 -16.86
N GLU A 370 -23.11 34.59 -18.08
CA GLU A 370 -23.91 33.53 -18.73
C GLU A 370 -23.93 32.24 -17.89
N TRP A 371 -22.79 31.85 -17.30
CA TRP A 371 -22.75 30.69 -16.40
C TRP A 371 -23.62 30.87 -15.16
N ALA A 372 -23.62 32.06 -14.55
CA ALA A 372 -24.49 32.38 -13.42
C ALA A 372 -25.98 32.34 -13.83
N GLU A 373 -26.33 32.84 -15.02
CA GLU A 373 -27.68 32.74 -15.58
C GLU A 373 -28.11 31.27 -15.76
N ARG A 374 -27.20 30.40 -16.23
CA ARG A 374 -27.50 28.96 -16.33
C ARG A 374 -27.75 28.31 -14.97
N LEU A 375 -26.90 28.59 -13.99
CA LEU A 375 -27.09 28.06 -12.63
C LEU A 375 -28.38 28.59 -11.99
N ASN A 376 -28.74 29.85 -12.23
CA ASN A 376 -30.00 30.42 -11.74
C ASN A 376 -31.21 29.71 -12.35
N ALA A 377 -31.21 29.43 -13.65
CA ALA A 377 -32.29 28.66 -14.28
C ALA A 377 -32.43 27.25 -13.68
N LEU A 378 -31.31 26.59 -13.36
CA LEU A 378 -31.33 25.32 -12.64
C LEU A 378 -31.93 25.47 -11.23
N LYS A 379 -31.52 26.50 -10.48
CA LYS A 379 -32.07 26.78 -9.14
C LYS A 379 -33.57 27.07 -9.18
N GLU A 380 -34.03 27.82 -10.17
CA GLU A 380 -35.45 28.10 -10.38
C GLU A 380 -36.24 26.80 -10.58
N GLN A 381 -35.72 25.86 -11.36
CA GLN A 381 -36.35 24.55 -11.53
C GLN A 381 -36.34 23.72 -10.24
N ILE A 382 -35.22 23.71 -9.49
CA ILE A 382 -35.15 23.00 -8.20
C ILE A 382 -36.16 23.59 -7.21
N MET A 383 -36.24 24.92 -7.11
CA MET A 383 -37.22 25.61 -6.25
C MET A 383 -38.65 25.27 -6.66
N TYR A 384 -38.95 25.33 -7.96
CA TYR A 384 -40.27 24.97 -8.48
C TYR A 384 -40.64 23.53 -8.09
N TRP A 385 -39.78 22.55 -8.39
CA TRP A 385 -40.09 21.14 -8.13
C TRP A 385 -40.05 20.79 -6.64
N SER A 386 -39.32 21.53 -5.80
CA SER A 386 -39.33 21.28 -4.35
C SER A 386 -40.71 21.39 -3.70
N VAL A 387 -41.65 22.12 -4.32
CA VAL A 387 -43.02 22.33 -3.80
C VAL A 387 -44.12 21.86 -4.75
N ASN A 388 -43.80 21.56 -6.02
CA ASN A 388 -44.78 21.11 -7.00
C ASN A 388 -44.60 19.61 -7.26
N ILE A 389 -45.65 18.83 -7.01
CA ILE A 389 -45.66 17.40 -7.31
C ILE A 389 -46.05 17.24 -8.79
N PRO A 390 -45.27 16.52 -9.62
CA PRO A 390 -45.63 16.32 -11.01
C PRO A 390 -46.85 15.39 -11.14
N ASP A 391 -47.74 15.70 -12.08
CA ASP A 391 -48.91 14.87 -12.40
C ASP A 391 -48.51 13.58 -13.14
N LYS A 392 -47.38 13.60 -13.85
CA LYS A 392 -46.83 12.45 -14.56
C LYS A 392 -45.93 11.63 -13.63
N THR A 393 -45.92 10.32 -13.84
CA THR A 393 -44.96 9.42 -13.16
C THR A 393 -43.51 9.82 -13.43
N ILE A 394 -43.24 10.33 -14.63
CA ILE A 394 -41.92 10.81 -15.04
C ILE A 394 -42.10 12.15 -15.73
N GLU A 395 -41.45 13.18 -15.21
CA GLU A 395 -41.35 14.50 -15.84
C GLU A 395 -39.89 14.78 -16.18
N THR A 396 -39.62 15.42 -17.32
CA THR A 396 -38.25 15.74 -17.75
C THR A 396 -38.15 17.19 -18.20
N VAL A 397 -37.27 17.92 -17.55
CA VAL A 397 -36.94 19.31 -17.86
C VAL A 397 -35.54 19.35 -18.46
N GLN A 398 -35.43 19.89 -19.67
CA GLN A 398 -34.15 20.06 -20.36
C GLN A 398 -33.71 21.52 -20.29
N LEU A 399 -32.53 21.77 -19.73
CA LEU A 399 -31.94 23.10 -19.61
C LEU A 399 -30.72 23.21 -20.53
N PHE A 400 -30.77 24.18 -21.45
CA PHE A 400 -29.68 24.52 -22.39
C PHE A 400 -29.36 23.40 -23.40
N TYR A 401 -30.40 22.83 -24.02
CA TYR A 401 -30.29 21.85 -25.11
C TYR A 401 -30.58 22.50 -26.46
N ASP A 402 -30.22 21.79 -27.53
CA ASP A 402 -30.55 22.16 -28.90
C ASP A 402 -32.09 22.28 -29.05
N ASN A 403 -32.55 23.39 -29.63
CA ASN A 403 -33.97 23.65 -29.92
C ASN A 403 -34.25 23.94 -31.40
#